data_AF-A0A8J2I9B5-F1
#
_entry.id   AF-A0A8J2I9B5-F1
#
_cell.length_a   1.000
_cell.length_b   1.000
_cell.length_c   1.000
_cell.angle_alpha   90.00
_cell.angle_beta   90.00
_cell.angle_gamma   90.00
#
_symmetry.space_group_name_H-M   'P 1'
#
loop_
_entity.id
_entity.type
_entity.pdbx_description
1 polymer ?
#
loop_
_entity_poly.entity_id
_entity_poly.type
_entity_poly.pdbx_seq_one_letter_code
_entity_poly.pdbx_strand_id
1 'polypeptide(L)'
;MAPKSRAVTAKALQTLLVHIGAPSSGTKAVLQERFQRNMGKPRLPETQSTWEIPESTSKKLRIMSIDMGIKNLAFCEAEVSYPSKDSLDAIMKVWRWERIDLTEATHDDSYEPPETNTTEQGTAGDDEESDPYSVGALSKTAYVLIKKTILAGSPDIILIEKQRWRSGGGSAVQQWTLRVNTLEGMLWAVLQTIRAERLSKGGEASNTEKLYDVFSADPKRVGQYWLSRAAGRLAEADKKVGILTEDLGAESEEKEDEPATKKKPSRTKAEKQAKIALLRSWLTATPASTASVTRDTIPSITFSIAPGAEATRKALCSISKPERYKESKGAPADRLSTKTQLKKLDDITDCFLQAAAWVSWESNRLQLQEVWKRKRGSDESIVGLEDEVLVEMIQEIEGPR
;
A
#
# COMPACT_ATOMS: atom_id res chain seq x y z
N MET A 1 21.42 8.46 43.32
CA MET A 1 21.15 7.24 42.52
C MET A 1 20.75 7.69 41.14
N ALA A 2 21.47 7.29 40.08
CA ALA A 2 21.04 7.55 38.71
C ALA A 2 19.68 6.86 38.47
N PRO A 3 18.71 7.51 37.80
CA PRO A 3 17.45 6.87 37.47
C PRO A 3 17.74 5.65 36.59
N LYS A 4 17.21 4.48 36.97
CA LYS A 4 17.31 3.26 36.16
C LYS A 4 16.74 3.57 34.77
N SER A 5 17.51 3.32 33.71
CA SER A 5 17.03 3.47 32.33
C SER A 5 15.74 2.68 32.16
N ARG A 6 14.72 3.33 31.59
CA ARG A 6 13.38 2.75 31.48
C ARG A 6 13.43 1.63 30.44
N ALA A 7 13.36 0.38 30.89
CA ALA A 7 13.40 -0.77 30.01
C ALA A 7 12.30 -0.69 28.91
N VAL A 8 12.67 -1.00 27.67
CA VAL A 8 11.75 -0.94 26.54
C VAL A 8 10.69 -2.02 26.68
N THR A 9 9.43 -1.67 26.45
CA THR A 9 8.32 -2.63 26.54
C THR A 9 8.08 -3.35 25.21
N ALA A 10 7.44 -4.52 25.25
CA ALA A 10 7.03 -5.20 24.02
C ALA A 10 6.08 -4.31 23.17
N LYS A 11 5.19 -3.55 23.83
CA LYS A 11 4.27 -2.63 23.15
C LYS A 11 5.02 -1.53 22.39
N ALA A 12 6.06 -0.99 23.00
CA ALA A 12 6.95 -0.01 22.40
C ALA A 12 7.62 -0.56 21.12
N LEU A 13 8.17 -1.78 21.17
CA LEU A 13 8.75 -2.45 19.99
C LEU A 13 7.70 -2.70 18.91
N GLN A 14 6.47 -3.07 19.27
CA GLN A 14 5.37 -3.20 18.31
C GLN A 14 5.09 -1.89 17.60
N THR A 15 5.09 -0.77 18.33
CA THR A 15 4.91 0.58 17.74
C THR A 15 6.01 0.86 16.72
N LEU A 16 7.28 0.64 17.07
CA LEU A 16 8.41 0.83 16.16
C LEU A 16 8.32 -0.06 14.91
N LEU A 17 7.98 -1.34 15.08
CA LEU A 17 7.82 -2.28 13.95
C LEU A 17 6.67 -1.90 13.02
N VAL A 18 5.53 -1.48 13.57
CA VAL A 18 4.41 -0.95 12.77
C VAL A 18 4.83 0.30 12.01
N HIS A 19 5.63 1.17 12.65
CA HIS A 19 6.10 2.42 12.07
C HIS A 19 6.99 2.22 10.83
N ILE A 20 7.75 1.12 10.76
CA ILE A 20 8.60 0.74 9.60
C ILE A 20 8.00 -0.38 8.71
N GLY A 21 6.73 -0.73 8.93
CA GLY A 21 6.02 -1.73 8.13
C GLY A 21 6.46 -3.18 8.35
N ALA A 22 7.15 -3.48 9.44
CA ALA A 22 7.62 -4.80 9.78
C ALA A 22 6.56 -5.60 10.57
N PRO A 23 6.62 -6.95 10.56
CA PRO A 23 5.74 -7.78 11.40
C PRO A 23 5.85 -7.41 12.89
N SER A 24 4.73 -7.26 13.58
CA SER A 24 4.67 -6.77 14.98
C SER A 24 4.09 -7.78 15.98
N SER A 25 4.02 -9.06 15.62
CA SER A 25 3.61 -10.14 16.55
C SER A 25 4.81 -10.93 17.09
N GLY A 26 4.68 -11.46 18.30
CA GLY A 26 5.70 -12.30 18.95
C GLY A 26 6.06 -11.83 20.36
N THR A 27 7.02 -12.51 20.98
CA THR A 27 7.59 -12.16 22.29
C THR A 27 8.48 -10.91 22.19
N LYS A 28 8.81 -10.26 23.32
CA LYS A 28 9.69 -9.07 23.35
C LYS A 28 11.01 -9.33 22.59
N ALA A 29 11.66 -10.46 22.86
CA ALA A 29 12.92 -10.83 22.21
C ALA A 29 12.81 -10.93 20.68
N VAL A 30 11.76 -11.60 20.19
CA VAL A 30 11.50 -11.74 18.75
C VAL A 30 11.24 -10.39 18.09
N LEU A 31 10.52 -9.49 18.77
CA LEU A 31 10.26 -8.14 18.26
C LEU A 31 11.55 -7.31 18.19
N GLN A 32 12.40 -7.39 19.20
CA GLN A 32 13.66 -6.66 19.27
C GLN A 32 14.63 -7.10 18.18
N GLU A 33 14.87 -8.42 18.05
CA GLU A 33 15.73 -8.98 17.00
C GLU A 33 15.21 -8.61 15.60
N ARG A 34 13.89 -8.67 15.40
CA ARG A 34 13.27 -8.29 14.13
C ARG A 34 13.45 -6.81 13.84
N PHE A 35 13.30 -5.94 14.82
CA PHE A 35 13.51 -4.51 14.65
C PHE A 35 14.95 -4.22 14.24
N GLN A 36 15.92 -4.78 14.98
CA GLN A 36 17.35 -4.67 14.67
C GLN A 36 17.67 -5.11 13.23
N ARG A 37 17.15 -6.26 12.80
CA ARG A 37 17.32 -6.77 11.43
C ARG A 37 16.74 -5.82 10.37
N ASN A 38 15.58 -5.22 10.60
CA ASN A 38 14.94 -4.34 9.62
C ASN A 38 15.61 -2.96 9.56
N MET A 39 16.15 -2.47 10.68
CA MET A 39 16.91 -1.22 10.71
C MET A 39 18.19 -1.29 9.87
N GLY A 40 18.85 -2.46 9.79
CA GLY A 40 20.07 -2.65 8.99
C GLY A 40 19.85 -3.00 7.52
N LYS A 41 18.61 -3.11 7.04
CA LYS A 41 18.30 -3.53 5.66
C LYS A 41 17.59 -2.41 4.90
N PRO A 42 18.30 -1.58 4.11
CA PRO A 42 17.64 -0.60 3.26
C PRO A 42 16.77 -1.33 2.22
N ARG A 43 15.54 -0.84 2.00
CA ARG A 43 14.69 -1.30 0.90
C ARG A 43 14.71 -0.37 -0.31
N LEU A 44 15.32 0.80 -0.15
CA LEU A 44 15.69 1.68 -1.26
C LEU A 44 16.90 1.05 -1.97
N PRO A 45 16.92 0.97 -3.31
CA PRO A 45 18.05 0.42 -4.04
C PRO A 45 19.36 1.14 -3.65
N GLU A 46 20.45 0.39 -3.46
CA GLU A 46 21.80 0.92 -3.21
C GLU A 46 22.30 1.71 -4.42
N THR A 47 21.79 2.93 -4.59
CA THR A 47 22.36 3.98 -5.44
C THR A 47 22.84 5.16 -4.60
N GLN A 48 22.98 4.95 -3.29
CA GLN A 48 23.51 5.90 -2.30
C GLN A 48 25.02 5.75 -2.04
N SER A 49 25.74 4.82 -2.68
CA SER A 49 27.15 4.54 -2.32
C SER A 49 28.23 4.97 -3.31
N THR A 50 27.91 5.45 -4.52
CA THR A 50 28.91 6.08 -5.40
C THR A 50 28.59 7.55 -5.59
N TRP A 51 29.32 8.35 -4.83
CA TRP A 51 29.35 9.80 -4.82
C TRP A 51 29.92 10.36 -6.14
N GLU A 52 29.53 11.60 -6.44
CA GLU A 52 29.79 12.41 -7.65
C GLU A 52 28.71 12.35 -8.75
N ILE A 53 27.56 12.98 -8.50
CA ILE A 53 26.68 13.50 -9.57
C ILE A 53 26.28 14.94 -9.19
N PRO A 54 26.26 15.91 -10.12
CA PRO A 54 25.97 17.33 -9.86
C PRO A 54 24.62 17.56 -9.18
N GLU A 55 24.54 18.67 -8.42
CA GLU A 55 23.45 19.13 -7.54
C GLU A 55 22.04 19.29 -8.17
N SER A 56 21.78 18.81 -9.39
CA SER A 56 20.55 19.10 -10.15
C SER A 56 19.58 17.94 -10.40
N THR A 57 19.85 16.72 -9.93
CA THR A 57 18.90 15.60 -10.08
C THR A 57 18.67 14.86 -8.77
N SER A 58 17.64 15.25 -8.03
CA SER A 58 17.07 14.40 -6.98
C SER A 58 16.71 13.05 -7.63
N LYS A 59 17.39 11.96 -7.21
CA LYS A 59 17.14 10.63 -7.78
C LYS A 59 15.68 10.26 -7.52
N LYS A 60 14.95 10.05 -8.62
CA LYS A 60 13.53 9.71 -8.64
C LYS A 60 13.37 8.20 -8.59
N LEU A 61 12.63 7.70 -7.61
CA LEU A 61 12.33 6.29 -7.44
C LEU A 61 10.97 5.97 -8.07
N ARG A 62 10.88 4.94 -8.91
CA ARG A 62 9.61 4.49 -9.49
C ARG A 62 9.06 3.28 -8.75
N ILE A 63 7.83 3.39 -8.27
CA ILE A 63 7.11 2.35 -7.54
C ILE A 63 5.93 1.88 -8.39
N MET A 64 5.79 0.57 -8.57
CA MET A 64 4.62 -0.09 -9.12
C MET A 64 3.95 -0.88 -8.00
N SER A 65 2.80 -0.41 -7.52
CA SER A 65 2.05 -1.06 -6.44
C SER A 65 0.82 -1.76 -6.98
N ILE A 66 0.69 -3.06 -6.72
CA ILE A 66 -0.33 -3.94 -7.30
C ILE A 66 -1.21 -4.47 -6.16
N ASP A 67 -2.52 -4.28 -6.29
CA ASP A 67 -3.54 -5.01 -5.54
C ASP A 67 -4.03 -6.20 -6.39
N MET A 68 -3.94 -7.39 -5.81
CA MET A 68 -4.10 -8.65 -6.52
C MET A 68 -5.57 -8.98 -6.78
N GLY A 69 -5.86 -9.25 -8.05
CA GLY A 69 -7.15 -9.74 -8.52
C GLY A 69 -7.04 -10.24 -9.94
N ILE A 70 -8.00 -11.04 -10.39
CA ILE A 70 -8.06 -11.45 -11.80
C ILE A 70 -8.99 -10.50 -12.57
N LYS A 71 -10.21 -10.31 -12.09
CA LYS A 71 -11.21 -9.41 -12.70
C LYS A 71 -11.15 -7.96 -12.20
N ASN A 72 -10.26 -7.71 -11.26
CA ASN A 72 -10.19 -6.46 -10.50
C ASN A 72 -8.77 -6.16 -10.04
N LEU A 73 -7.76 -6.57 -10.82
CA LEU A 73 -6.40 -6.13 -10.55
C LEU A 73 -6.37 -4.61 -10.56
N ALA A 74 -5.80 -4.00 -9.54
CA ALA A 74 -5.60 -2.56 -9.52
C ALA A 74 -4.13 -2.26 -9.33
N PHE A 75 -3.64 -1.20 -9.94
CA PHE A 75 -2.27 -0.77 -9.71
C PHE A 75 -2.13 0.75 -9.63
N CYS A 76 -1.10 1.18 -8.91
CA CYS A 76 -0.66 2.55 -8.77
C CYS A 76 0.80 2.63 -9.17
N GLU A 77 1.09 3.32 -10.26
CA GLU A 77 2.44 3.66 -10.69
C GLU A 77 2.78 5.08 -10.23
N ALA A 78 3.82 5.20 -9.41
CA ALA A 78 4.21 6.47 -8.84
C ALA A 78 5.72 6.71 -8.95
N GLU A 79 6.10 7.97 -9.07
CA GLU A 79 7.46 8.46 -8.94
C GLU A 79 7.61 9.17 -7.60
N VAL A 80 8.65 8.85 -6.84
CA VAL A 80 8.92 9.38 -5.52
C VAL A 80 10.23 10.15 -5.54
N SER A 81 10.22 11.35 -4.97
CA SER A 81 11.40 12.20 -4.84
C SER A 81 11.42 12.89 -3.49
N TYR A 82 12.61 13.21 -3.00
CA TYR A 82 12.82 14.02 -1.80
C TYR A 82 13.29 15.41 -2.22
N PRO A 83 12.67 16.49 -1.72
CA PRO A 83 12.90 17.85 -2.21
C PRO A 83 14.28 18.40 -1.83
N SER A 84 14.87 17.92 -0.73
CA SER A 84 16.23 18.26 -0.31
C SER A 84 16.97 17.01 0.16
N LYS A 85 18.30 17.11 0.22
CA LYS A 85 19.19 15.99 0.58
C LYS A 85 18.88 15.39 1.95
N ASP A 86 18.45 16.23 2.90
CA ASP A 86 18.20 15.84 4.29
C ASP A 86 16.70 15.76 4.61
N SER A 87 15.82 16.07 3.66
CA SER A 87 14.37 15.97 3.87
C SER A 87 13.93 14.52 3.78
N LEU A 88 13.14 14.11 4.77
CA LEU A 88 12.44 12.82 4.78
C LEU A 88 11.00 12.94 4.26
N ASP A 89 10.51 14.17 4.06
CA ASP A 89 9.23 14.45 3.43
C ASP A 89 9.30 14.09 1.95
N ALA A 90 8.42 13.19 1.52
CA ALA A 90 8.43 12.70 0.16
C ALA A 90 7.40 13.44 -0.70
N ILE A 91 7.72 13.61 -1.98
CA ILE A 91 6.73 13.95 -3.02
C ILE A 91 6.48 12.68 -3.82
N MET A 92 5.23 12.23 -3.84
CA MET A 92 4.78 11.07 -4.62
C MET A 92 3.90 11.54 -5.78
N LYS A 93 4.46 11.50 -6.99
CA LYS A 93 3.76 11.80 -8.23
C LYS A 93 3.14 10.52 -8.81
N VAL A 94 1.82 10.44 -8.85
CA VAL A 94 1.10 9.28 -9.40
C VAL A 94 0.91 9.46 -10.90
N TRP A 95 1.50 8.57 -11.69
CA TRP A 95 1.50 8.60 -13.15
C TRP A 95 0.31 7.86 -13.76
N ARG A 96 0.12 6.61 -13.34
CA ARG A 96 -1.00 5.76 -13.75
C ARG A 96 -1.65 5.16 -12.52
N TRP A 97 -2.97 5.09 -12.55
CA TRP A 97 -3.74 4.56 -11.45
C TRP A 97 -5.06 4.01 -11.98
N GLU A 98 -5.14 2.70 -12.12
CA GLU A 98 -6.23 2.07 -12.86
C GLU A 98 -6.52 0.65 -12.40
N ARG A 99 -7.68 0.17 -12.83
CA ARG A 99 -8.16 -1.19 -12.58
C ARG A 99 -8.27 -1.92 -13.90
N ILE A 100 -7.69 -3.12 -13.98
CA ILE A 100 -7.69 -4.00 -15.15
C ILE A 100 -8.51 -5.27 -14.85
N ASP A 101 -9.30 -5.71 -15.83
CA ASP A 101 -9.83 -7.08 -15.88
C ASP A 101 -8.91 -7.92 -16.78
N LEU A 102 -8.20 -8.88 -16.18
CA LEU A 102 -7.23 -9.71 -16.88
C LEU A 102 -7.88 -10.79 -17.76
N THR A 103 -9.18 -11.04 -17.62
CA THR A 103 -9.88 -12.02 -18.46
C THR A 103 -10.19 -11.46 -19.84
N GLU A 104 -10.37 -10.14 -19.97
CA GLU A 104 -10.55 -9.47 -21.27
C GLU A 104 -9.22 -9.42 -22.04
N ALA A 105 -8.10 -9.24 -21.33
CA ALA A 105 -6.76 -9.16 -21.90
C ALA A 105 -6.26 -10.47 -22.54
N THR A 106 -6.87 -11.61 -22.22
CA THR A 106 -6.52 -12.91 -22.82
C THR A 106 -7.21 -13.21 -24.14
N HIS A 107 -8.29 -12.49 -24.48
CA HIS A 107 -9.00 -12.69 -25.74
C HIS A 107 -8.29 -12.03 -26.94
N ASP A 108 -7.53 -10.96 -26.69
CA ASP A 108 -6.91 -10.12 -27.72
C ASP A 108 -5.53 -10.65 -28.22
N ASP A 109 -4.92 -11.60 -27.49
CA ASP A 109 -3.62 -12.22 -27.81
C ASP A 109 -3.81 -13.68 -28.32
N SER A 110 -4.96 -14.02 -28.92
CA SER A 110 -5.11 -15.24 -29.72
C SER A 110 -4.24 -15.12 -30.97
N TYR A 111 -2.95 -15.40 -30.79
CA TYR A 111 -1.97 -15.57 -31.83
C TYR A 111 -2.45 -16.73 -32.72
N GLU A 112 -3.06 -16.42 -33.86
CA GLU A 112 -3.27 -17.39 -34.93
C GLU A 112 -1.89 -17.97 -35.30
N PRO A 113 -1.65 -19.28 -35.12
CA PRO A 113 -0.47 -19.89 -35.70
C PRO A 113 -0.59 -19.78 -37.23
N PRO A 114 0.51 -19.56 -37.97
CA PRO A 114 0.45 -19.53 -39.42
C PRO A 114 -0.12 -20.85 -39.93
N GLU A 115 -1.18 -20.74 -40.73
CA GLU A 115 -1.90 -21.82 -41.36
C GLU A 115 -0.94 -22.84 -41.99
N THR A 116 -0.87 -24.03 -41.40
CA THR A 116 -0.39 -25.20 -42.13
C THR A 116 -1.61 -25.85 -42.74
N ASN A 117 -1.73 -25.68 -44.06
CA ASN A 117 -2.73 -26.31 -44.90
C ASN A 117 -2.72 -27.83 -44.69
N THR A 118 -3.70 -28.33 -43.94
CA THR A 118 -4.13 -29.73 -44.04
C THR A 118 -5.65 -29.79 -44.05
N THR A 119 -6.13 -30.24 -45.19
CA THR A 119 -7.50 -30.35 -45.66
C THR A 119 -8.30 -31.35 -44.82
N GLU A 120 -9.48 -30.92 -44.39
CA GLU A 120 -10.73 -31.67 -44.19
C GLU A 120 -10.68 -33.09 -43.57
N GLN A 121 -11.27 -33.24 -42.38
CA GLN A 121 -12.55 -33.97 -42.23
C GLN A 121 -13.10 -33.83 -40.80
N GLY A 122 -14.42 -33.69 -40.73
CA GLY A 122 -15.14 -33.15 -39.58
C GLY A 122 -15.20 -34.03 -38.34
N THR A 123 -15.19 -33.34 -37.21
CA THR A 123 -16.14 -33.54 -36.12
C THR A 123 -16.44 -32.16 -35.54
N ALA A 124 -17.72 -31.79 -35.48
CA ALA A 124 -18.19 -30.70 -34.65
C ALA A 124 -17.86 -31.05 -33.19
N GLY A 125 -16.67 -30.66 -32.76
CA GLY A 125 -16.27 -30.67 -31.35
C GLY A 125 -16.62 -29.31 -30.78
N ASP A 126 -17.35 -29.32 -29.67
CA ASP A 126 -17.66 -28.14 -28.86
C ASP A 126 -16.51 -27.14 -28.86
N ASP A 127 -16.81 -25.88 -29.18
CA ASP A 127 -15.99 -24.75 -28.76
C ASP A 127 -15.97 -24.78 -27.23
N GLU A 128 -15.07 -25.56 -26.63
CA GLU A 128 -14.71 -25.45 -25.22
C GLU A 128 -14.16 -24.04 -25.05
N GLU A 129 -15.03 -23.12 -24.63
CA GLU A 129 -14.69 -21.77 -24.22
C GLU A 129 -13.49 -21.88 -23.25
N SER A 130 -12.30 -21.55 -23.77
CA SER A 130 -11.02 -21.78 -23.09
C SER A 130 -11.08 -21.16 -21.69
N ASP A 131 -11.07 -21.99 -20.64
CA ASP A 131 -11.15 -21.52 -19.25
C ASP A 131 -10.06 -20.46 -18.98
N PRO A 132 -10.43 -19.17 -18.78
CA PRO A 132 -9.48 -18.08 -18.58
C PRO A 132 -8.74 -18.22 -17.24
N TYR A 133 -9.16 -19.15 -16.38
CA TYR A 133 -8.53 -19.47 -15.11
C TYR A 133 -7.65 -20.72 -15.16
N SER A 134 -7.50 -21.35 -16.32
CA SER A 134 -6.57 -22.46 -16.50
C SER A 134 -5.13 -22.01 -16.23
N VAL A 135 -4.28 -22.93 -15.76
CA VAL A 135 -2.87 -22.65 -15.48
C VAL A 135 -2.15 -22.14 -16.74
N GLY A 136 -2.48 -22.70 -17.90
CA GLY A 136 -1.97 -22.24 -19.19
C GLY A 136 -2.34 -20.79 -19.49
N ALA A 137 -3.63 -20.44 -19.38
CA ALA A 137 -4.09 -19.07 -19.61
C ALA A 137 -3.44 -18.09 -18.63
N LEU A 138 -3.51 -18.36 -17.32
CA LEU A 138 -2.96 -17.50 -16.27
C LEU A 138 -1.44 -17.28 -16.44
N SER A 139 -0.69 -18.27 -16.90
CA SER A 139 0.75 -18.13 -17.13
C SER A 139 1.07 -17.13 -18.25
N LYS A 140 0.30 -17.16 -19.35
CA LYS A 140 0.40 -16.19 -20.45
C LYS A 140 -0.03 -14.81 -19.98
N THR A 141 -1.16 -14.72 -19.28
CA THR A 141 -1.66 -13.49 -18.67
C THR A 141 -0.62 -12.84 -17.77
N ALA A 142 0.02 -13.60 -16.88
CA ALA A 142 1.05 -13.12 -15.97
C ALA A 142 2.25 -12.54 -16.72
N TYR A 143 2.75 -13.27 -17.73
CA TYR A 143 3.87 -12.83 -18.55
C TYR A 143 3.55 -11.53 -19.33
N VAL A 144 2.39 -11.49 -19.98
CA VAL A 144 1.93 -10.34 -20.75
C VAL A 144 1.73 -9.12 -19.85
N LEU A 145 1.04 -9.28 -18.71
CA LEU A 145 0.86 -8.21 -17.73
C LEU A 145 2.21 -7.66 -17.26
N ILE A 146 3.17 -8.53 -16.97
CA ILE A 146 4.50 -8.12 -16.52
C ILE A 146 5.23 -7.33 -17.60
N LYS A 147 5.32 -7.86 -18.83
CA LYS A 147 6.10 -7.23 -19.90
C LYS A 147 5.44 -5.98 -20.45
N LYS A 148 4.13 -6.02 -20.75
CA LYS A 148 3.40 -4.94 -21.42
C LYS A 148 2.95 -3.84 -20.45
N THR A 149 2.68 -4.15 -19.18
CA THR A 149 2.10 -3.18 -18.23
C THR A 149 3.03 -2.81 -17.09
N ILE A 150 3.50 -3.79 -16.31
CA ILE A 150 4.27 -3.57 -15.07
C ILE A 150 5.67 -3.02 -15.38
N LEU A 151 6.41 -3.69 -16.26
CA LEU A 151 7.79 -3.31 -16.59
C LEU A 151 7.88 -2.17 -17.60
N ALA A 152 6.80 -1.87 -18.33
CA ALA A 152 6.74 -0.71 -19.24
C ALA A 152 6.96 0.62 -18.50
N GLY A 153 6.57 0.70 -17.22
CA GLY A 153 6.83 1.85 -16.35
C GLY A 153 8.28 1.99 -15.87
N SER A 154 9.16 1.01 -16.17
CA SER A 154 10.54 0.92 -15.67
C SER A 154 10.66 1.07 -14.14
N PRO A 155 9.88 0.30 -13.35
CA PRO A 155 9.86 0.44 -11.89
C PRO A 155 11.23 0.10 -11.29
N ASP A 156 11.58 0.78 -10.20
CA ASP A 156 12.64 0.37 -9.29
C ASP A 156 12.12 -0.65 -8.28
N ILE A 157 10.88 -0.44 -7.83
CA ILE A 157 10.24 -1.21 -6.77
C ILE A 157 8.88 -1.69 -7.26
N ILE A 158 8.62 -2.98 -7.10
CA ILE A 158 7.33 -3.62 -7.37
C ILE A 158 6.77 -4.13 -6.05
N LEU A 159 5.58 -3.68 -5.68
CA LEU A 159 4.85 -4.13 -4.50
C LEU A 159 3.69 -5.01 -4.96
N ILE A 160 3.64 -6.23 -4.45
CA ILE A 160 2.55 -7.18 -4.72
C ILE A 160 1.77 -7.39 -3.43
N GLU A 161 0.47 -7.04 -3.42
CA GLU A 161 -0.43 -7.40 -2.33
C GLU A 161 -0.43 -8.92 -2.13
N LYS A 162 -0.21 -9.36 -0.89
CA LYS A 162 -0.28 -10.76 -0.51
C LYS A 162 -1.74 -11.21 -0.40
N GLN A 163 -2.15 -12.16 -1.24
CA GLN A 163 -3.49 -12.76 -1.13
C GLN A 163 -3.59 -13.61 0.14
N ARG A 164 -4.70 -13.44 0.86
CA ARG A 164 -4.98 -14.16 2.11
C ARG A 164 -5.63 -15.52 1.81
N TRP A 165 -5.18 -16.56 2.52
CA TRP A 165 -5.87 -17.84 2.59
C TRP A 165 -7.22 -17.68 3.29
N ARG A 166 -8.30 -18.01 2.58
CA ARG A 166 -9.66 -17.98 3.11
C ARG A 166 -10.55 -18.97 2.38
N SER A 167 -11.36 -19.70 3.14
CA SER A 167 -12.50 -20.47 2.61
C SER A 167 -13.80 -19.70 2.77
N GLY A 168 -13.90 -18.76 3.72
CA GLY A 168 -15.12 -17.99 3.99
C GLY A 168 -16.38 -18.85 4.22
N GLY A 169 -16.22 -20.15 4.53
CA GLY A 169 -17.30 -21.12 4.66
C GLY A 169 -17.89 -21.66 3.34
N GLY A 170 -17.32 -21.33 2.17
CA GLY A 170 -17.87 -21.77 0.87
C GLY A 170 -16.83 -22.01 -0.23
N SER A 171 -17.12 -22.98 -1.10
CA SER A 171 -16.22 -23.40 -2.19
C SER A 171 -15.88 -22.27 -3.16
N ALA A 172 -16.81 -21.37 -3.46
CA ALA A 172 -16.58 -20.24 -4.37
C ALA A 172 -15.48 -19.29 -3.87
N VAL A 173 -15.41 -19.02 -2.56
CA VAL A 173 -14.37 -18.17 -1.96
C VAL A 173 -13.01 -18.88 -2.00
N GLN A 174 -13.01 -20.20 -1.77
CA GLN A 174 -11.80 -21.01 -1.84
C GLN A 174 -11.26 -21.08 -3.28
N GLN A 175 -12.11 -21.37 -4.27
CA GLN A 175 -11.75 -21.40 -5.69
C GLN A 175 -11.17 -20.06 -6.15
N TRP A 176 -11.83 -18.95 -5.80
CA TRP A 176 -11.32 -17.61 -6.14
C TRP A 176 -9.96 -17.33 -5.47
N THR A 177 -9.81 -17.71 -4.21
CA THR A 177 -8.54 -17.56 -3.48
C THR A 177 -7.42 -18.37 -4.14
N LEU A 178 -7.71 -19.61 -4.56
CA LEU A 178 -6.74 -20.45 -5.27
C LEU A 178 -6.31 -19.81 -6.58
N ARG A 179 -7.27 -19.36 -7.41
CA ARG A 179 -6.98 -18.72 -8.70
C ARG A 179 -6.10 -17.48 -8.54
N VAL A 180 -6.41 -16.60 -7.59
CA VAL A 180 -5.60 -15.40 -7.32
C VAL A 180 -4.22 -15.77 -6.78
N ASN A 181 -4.12 -16.74 -5.87
CA ASN A 181 -2.83 -17.24 -5.38
C ASN A 181 -1.97 -17.86 -6.50
N THR A 182 -2.59 -18.58 -7.44
CA THR A 182 -1.91 -19.13 -8.60
C THR A 182 -1.33 -18.01 -9.47
N LEU A 183 -2.13 -16.98 -9.76
CA LEU A 183 -1.64 -15.80 -10.48
C LEU A 183 -0.52 -15.08 -9.70
N GLU A 184 -0.68 -14.86 -8.39
CA GLU A 184 0.35 -14.25 -7.53
C GLU A 184 1.68 -15.01 -7.68
N GLY A 185 1.65 -16.34 -7.53
CA GLY A 185 2.82 -17.19 -7.68
C GLY A 185 3.47 -17.10 -9.07
N MET A 186 2.66 -17.02 -10.13
CA MET A 186 3.17 -16.82 -11.49
C MET A 186 3.83 -15.45 -11.66
N LEU A 187 3.27 -14.38 -11.09
CA LEU A 187 3.89 -13.06 -11.13
C LEU A 187 5.27 -13.06 -10.45
N TRP A 188 5.37 -13.66 -9.26
CA TRP A 188 6.64 -13.82 -8.56
C TRP A 188 7.66 -14.60 -9.39
N ALA A 189 7.25 -15.73 -9.96
CA ALA A 189 8.14 -16.58 -10.76
C ALA A 189 8.64 -15.82 -12.01
N VAL A 190 7.74 -15.19 -12.78
CA VAL A 190 8.11 -14.47 -14.00
C VAL A 190 9.02 -13.27 -13.69
N LEU A 191 8.71 -12.47 -12.66
CA LEU A 191 9.56 -11.34 -12.24
C LEU A 191 10.95 -11.82 -11.80
N GLN A 192 11.02 -12.90 -11.02
CA GLN A 192 12.30 -13.47 -10.59
C GLN A 192 13.11 -13.99 -11.77
N THR A 193 12.48 -14.68 -12.72
CA THR A 193 13.13 -15.20 -13.93
C THR A 193 13.69 -14.04 -14.77
N ILE A 194 12.87 -13.03 -15.08
CA ILE A 194 13.32 -11.86 -15.86
C ILE A 194 14.49 -11.15 -15.16
N ARG A 195 14.40 -10.95 -13.84
CA ARG A 195 15.48 -10.34 -13.06
C ARG A 195 16.76 -11.16 -13.11
N ALA A 196 16.68 -12.48 -12.92
CA ALA A 196 17.83 -13.38 -12.97
C ALA A 196 18.49 -13.37 -14.36
N GLU A 197 17.69 -13.42 -15.43
CA GLU A 197 18.20 -13.34 -16.80
C GLU A 197 18.89 -12.00 -17.10
N ARG A 198 18.36 -10.88 -16.60
CA ARG A 198 18.99 -9.56 -16.73
C ARG A 198 20.35 -9.51 -16.02
N LEU A 199 20.45 -10.11 -14.83
CA LEU A 199 21.71 -10.21 -14.09
C LEU A 199 22.73 -11.08 -14.83
N SER A 200 22.31 -12.23 -15.38
CA SER A 200 23.18 -13.12 -16.14
C SER A 200 23.67 -12.52 -17.46
N LYS A 201 22.84 -11.69 -18.12
CA LYS A 201 23.19 -10.99 -19.36
C LYS A 201 24.03 -9.72 -19.14
N GLY A 202 24.20 -9.26 -17.90
CA GLY A 202 24.95 -8.05 -17.54
C GLY A 202 26.45 -8.06 -17.86
N GLY A 203 26.99 -9.14 -18.46
CA GLY A 203 28.35 -9.22 -19.00
C GLY A 203 28.46 -8.91 -20.50
N GLU A 204 27.37 -8.90 -21.27
CA GLU A 204 27.35 -8.55 -22.69
C GLU A 204 26.61 -7.23 -22.92
N ALA A 205 27.35 -6.25 -23.45
CA ALA A 205 27.07 -4.82 -23.41
C ALA A 205 25.88 -4.30 -24.27
N SER A 206 24.76 -5.02 -24.35
CA SER A 206 23.67 -4.67 -25.27
C SER A 206 22.27 -4.53 -24.67
N ASN A 207 22.01 -4.86 -23.39
CA ASN A 207 20.65 -4.77 -22.85
C ASN A 207 20.50 -3.68 -21.78
N THR A 208 19.86 -2.57 -22.15
CA THR A 208 19.55 -1.38 -21.33
C THR A 208 18.40 -1.58 -20.33
N GLU A 209 17.97 -2.83 -20.09
CA GLU A 209 16.83 -3.12 -19.23
C GLU A 209 17.17 -2.98 -17.73
N LYS A 210 16.60 -1.94 -17.10
CA LYS A 210 16.77 -1.61 -15.68
C LYS A 210 16.37 -2.77 -14.73
N LEU A 211 17.15 -2.97 -13.67
CA LEU A 211 16.82 -3.91 -12.57
C LEU A 211 15.74 -3.35 -11.63
N TYR A 212 15.10 -4.23 -10.87
CA TYR A 212 14.05 -3.89 -9.92
C TYR A 212 14.04 -4.86 -8.72
N ASP A 213 13.49 -4.39 -7.60
CA ASP A 213 13.20 -5.19 -6.42
C ASP A 213 11.71 -5.44 -6.26
N VAL A 214 11.35 -6.63 -5.76
CA VAL A 214 9.96 -7.05 -5.57
C VAL A 214 9.70 -7.33 -4.10
N PHE A 215 8.65 -6.73 -3.54
CA PHE A 215 8.27 -6.89 -2.14
C PHE A 215 6.81 -7.32 -2.01
N SER A 216 6.55 -8.22 -1.07
CA SER A 216 5.20 -8.53 -0.64
C SER A 216 4.66 -7.42 0.27
N ALA A 217 3.45 -6.94 -0.01
CA ALA A 217 2.72 -6.03 0.84
C ALA A 217 1.61 -6.78 1.60
N ASP A 218 1.59 -6.63 2.93
CA ASP A 218 0.57 -7.26 3.75
C ASP A 218 -0.58 -6.27 4.00
N PRO A 219 -1.82 -6.57 3.56
CA PRO A 219 -2.91 -5.59 3.65
C PRO A 219 -3.32 -5.27 5.08
N LYS A 220 -3.08 -6.20 6.02
CA LYS A 220 -3.33 -5.96 7.45
C LYS A 220 -2.30 -4.98 8.00
N ARG A 221 -1.03 -5.07 7.57
CA ARG A 221 0.01 -4.09 7.98
C ARG A 221 -0.28 -2.71 7.42
N VAL A 222 -0.65 -2.60 6.15
CA VAL A 222 -1.03 -1.32 5.52
C VAL A 222 -2.22 -0.70 6.24
N GLY A 223 -3.30 -1.48 6.43
CA GLY A 223 -4.49 -1.03 7.14
C GLY A 223 -4.21 -0.63 8.60
N GLN A 224 -3.47 -1.46 9.34
CA GLN A 224 -3.07 -1.16 10.71
C GLN A 224 -2.27 0.14 10.78
N TYR A 225 -1.29 0.32 9.89
CA TYR A 225 -0.43 1.50 9.86
C TYR A 225 -1.22 2.80 9.67
N TRP A 226 -2.08 2.86 8.67
CA TRP A 226 -2.80 4.09 8.34
C TRP A 226 -3.99 4.36 9.27
N LEU A 227 -4.80 3.35 9.57
CA LEU A 227 -6.03 3.54 10.33
C LEU A 227 -5.76 3.75 11.82
N SER A 228 -4.72 3.15 12.41
CA SER A 228 -4.38 3.42 13.81
C SER A 228 -3.94 4.86 14.02
N ARG A 229 -3.25 5.45 13.04
CA ARG A 229 -2.78 6.84 13.08
C ARG A 229 -3.92 7.83 12.91
N ALA A 230 -4.81 7.57 11.95
CA ALA A 230 -6.03 8.36 11.78
C ALA A 230 -6.88 8.37 13.05
N ALA A 231 -7.11 7.20 13.66
CA ALA A 231 -7.85 7.09 14.91
C ALA A 231 -7.15 7.81 16.08
N GLY A 232 -5.82 7.71 16.18
CA GLY A 232 -5.04 8.42 17.19
C GLY A 232 -5.18 9.94 17.10
N ARG A 233 -5.16 10.50 15.88
CA ARG A 233 -5.32 11.95 15.64
C ARG A 233 -6.71 12.45 15.98
N LEU A 234 -7.75 11.68 15.65
CA LEU A 234 -9.13 12.00 16.05
C LEU A 234 -9.25 12.06 17.58
N ALA A 235 -8.72 11.05 18.29
CA ALA A 235 -8.76 11.02 19.75
C ALA A 235 -7.95 12.16 20.40
N GLU A 236 -6.84 12.61 19.78
CA GLU A 236 -6.09 13.78 20.25
C GLU A 236 -6.83 15.09 20.01
N ALA A 237 -7.51 15.23 18.86
CA ALA A 237 -8.31 16.40 18.55
C ALA A 237 -9.49 16.53 19.54
N ASP A 238 -10.19 15.42 19.83
CA ASP A 238 -11.28 15.39 20.79
C ASP A 238 -10.82 15.79 22.20
N LYS A 239 -9.62 15.34 22.62
CA LYS A 239 -9.02 15.77 23.90
C LYS A 239 -8.68 17.26 23.93
N LYS A 240 -8.17 17.82 22.83
CA LYS A 240 -7.86 19.25 22.75
C LYS A 240 -9.13 20.11 22.76
N VAL A 241 -10.20 19.65 22.11
CA VAL A 241 -11.51 20.33 22.14
C VAL A 241 -12.13 20.25 23.54
N GLY A 242 -12.04 19.08 24.22
CA GLY A 242 -12.50 18.91 25.59
C GLY A 242 -11.83 19.84 26.60
N ILE A 243 -10.51 20.05 26.48
CA ILE A 243 -9.73 20.98 27.31
C ILE A 243 -10.12 22.44 27.04
N LEU A 244 -10.49 22.80 25.81
CA LEU A 244 -10.95 24.16 25.47
C LEU A 244 -12.40 24.43 25.91
N THR A 245 -13.20 23.39 26.15
CA THR A 245 -14.58 23.51 26.64
C THR A 245 -14.71 23.49 28.16
N GLU A 246 -13.67 23.11 28.91
CA GLU A 246 -13.67 23.18 30.38
C GLU A 246 -13.48 24.61 30.92
N ASP A 247 -13.16 25.59 30.07
CA ASP A 247 -12.97 27.00 30.47
C ASP A 247 -14.20 27.90 30.22
N LEU A 248 -15.33 27.32 29.79
CA LEU A 248 -16.62 28.00 29.74
C LEU A 248 -17.67 27.13 30.41
N GLY A 249 -17.81 27.31 31.71
CA GLY A 249 -18.82 26.64 32.52
C GLY A 249 -20.22 26.83 31.96
N ALA A 250 -20.86 25.71 31.63
CA ALA A 250 -22.31 25.60 31.52
C ALA A 250 -22.71 24.14 31.74
N GLU A 251 -23.37 23.88 32.87
CA GLU A 251 -24.15 22.67 33.11
C GLU A 251 -25.20 22.51 32.00
N SER A 252 -25.36 21.30 31.46
CA SER A 252 -26.66 20.83 30.94
C SER A 252 -26.66 19.33 30.66
N GLU A 253 -27.33 18.64 31.60
CA GLU A 253 -28.35 17.61 31.44
C GLU A 253 -28.24 16.56 30.32
N GLU A 254 -28.20 15.32 30.81
CA GLU A 254 -28.56 14.07 30.16
C GLU A 254 -29.91 14.16 29.42
N LYS A 255 -29.92 13.77 28.14
CA LYS A 255 -31.10 13.11 27.54
C LYS A 255 -30.67 11.97 26.63
N GLU A 256 -30.99 10.77 27.10
CA GLU A 256 -31.17 9.57 26.31
C GLU A 256 -32.32 9.80 25.29
N ASP A 257 -32.07 9.47 24.02
CA ASP A 257 -33.12 9.03 23.09
C ASP A 257 -32.48 8.26 21.92
N GLU A 258 -32.62 6.95 21.95
CA GLU A 258 -32.58 6.01 20.81
C GLU A 258 -34.00 5.37 20.74
N PRO A 259 -34.51 4.87 19.59
CA PRO A 259 -33.69 4.20 18.58
C PRO A 259 -34.08 4.41 17.11
N ALA A 260 -33.08 4.36 16.24
CA ALA A 260 -33.30 4.02 14.83
C ALA A 260 -32.26 3.00 14.36
N THR A 261 -32.71 1.75 14.24
CA THR A 261 -31.96 0.53 13.90
C THR A 261 -31.30 0.57 12.52
N LYS A 262 -30.25 1.39 12.34
CA LYS A 262 -29.26 1.17 11.29
C LYS A 262 -28.30 0.09 11.77
N LYS A 263 -28.47 -1.15 11.28
CA LYS A 263 -27.51 -2.25 11.52
C LYS A 263 -26.08 -1.74 11.33
N LYS A 264 -25.30 -1.68 12.42
CA LYS A 264 -23.89 -1.26 12.38
C LYS A 264 -23.16 -2.07 11.31
N PRO A 265 -22.37 -1.42 10.44
CA PRO A 265 -21.64 -2.14 9.39
C PRO A 265 -20.73 -3.20 10.00
N SER A 266 -20.56 -4.33 9.32
CA SER A 266 -19.57 -5.33 9.74
C SER A 266 -18.18 -4.71 9.80
N ARG A 267 -17.34 -5.16 10.73
CA ARG A 267 -15.99 -4.61 10.96
C ARG A 267 -15.17 -4.47 9.67
N THR A 268 -15.22 -5.47 8.79
CA THR A 268 -14.53 -5.44 7.49
C THR A 268 -15.07 -4.34 6.57
N LYS A 269 -16.39 -4.12 6.54
CA LYS A 269 -17.00 -3.07 5.71
C LYS A 269 -16.63 -1.68 6.24
N ALA A 270 -16.62 -1.51 7.56
CA ALA A 270 -16.20 -0.27 8.20
C ALA A 270 -14.73 0.06 7.89
N GLU A 271 -13.84 -0.94 7.92
CA GLU A 271 -12.42 -0.78 7.56
C GLU A 271 -12.25 -0.29 6.12
N LYS A 272 -12.94 -0.91 5.15
CA LYS A 272 -12.92 -0.49 3.74
C LYS A 272 -13.40 0.95 3.56
N GLN A 273 -14.51 1.31 4.20
CA GLN A 273 -15.04 2.68 4.14
C GLN A 273 -14.08 3.69 4.76
N ALA A 274 -13.42 3.34 5.87
CA ALA A 274 -12.45 4.19 6.54
C ALA A 274 -11.20 4.44 5.65
N LYS A 275 -10.71 3.42 4.95
CA LYS A 275 -9.61 3.57 3.99
C LYS A 275 -9.95 4.52 2.84
N ILE A 276 -11.12 4.34 2.22
CA ILE A 276 -11.59 5.22 1.14
C ILE A 276 -11.76 6.65 1.66
N ALA A 277 -12.36 6.83 2.84
CA ALA A 277 -12.54 8.15 3.45
C ALA A 277 -11.20 8.83 3.76
N LEU A 278 -10.23 8.07 4.26
CA LEU A 278 -8.88 8.54 4.54
C LEU A 278 -8.18 9.03 3.26
N LEU A 279 -8.16 8.19 2.22
CA LEU A 279 -7.53 8.56 0.95
C LEU A 279 -8.20 9.80 0.34
N ARG A 280 -9.53 9.89 0.41
CA ARG A 280 -10.26 11.09 -0.02
C ARG A 280 -9.79 12.33 0.73
N SER A 281 -9.71 12.28 2.06
CA SER A 281 -9.26 13.44 2.84
C SER A 281 -7.88 13.92 2.45
N TRP A 282 -6.97 13.00 2.06
CA TRP A 282 -5.64 13.37 1.57
C TRP A 282 -5.71 14.03 0.20
N LEU A 283 -6.50 13.48 -0.72
CA LEU A 283 -6.61 13.97 -2.09
C LEU A 283 -7.40 15.28 -2.23
N THR A 284 -8.25 15.61 -1.25
CA THR A 284 -9.00 16.87 -1.21
C THR A 284 -8.32 17.98 -0.41
N ALA A 285 -7.24 17.66 0.32
CA ALA A 285 -6.45 18.65 1.03
C ALA A 285 -5.65 19.54 0.05
N THR A 286 -5.30 20.74 0.48
CA THR A 286 -4.48 21.68 -0.29
C THR A 286 -3.25 22.09 0.54
N PRO A 287 -2.04 21.62 0.21
CA PRO A 287 -1.73 20.61 -0.81
C PRO A 287 -2.21 19.19 -0.41
N ALA A 288 -2.45 18.34 -1.41
CA ALA A 288 -2.86 16.96 -1.18
C ALA A 288 -1.73 16.20 -0.47
N SER A 289 -1.99 15.66 0.72
CA SER A 289 -0.91 15.05 1.54
C SER A 289 -1.42 14.14 2.66
N THR A 290 -0.49 13.39 3.25
CA THR A 290 -0.73 12.60 4.47
C THR A 290 -0.69 13.43 5.76
N ALA A 291 -0.56 14.76 5.69
CA ALA A 291 -0.37 15.64 6.87
C ALA A 291 -1.46 15.47 7.94
N SER A 292 -2.69 15.13 7.54
CA SER A 292 -3.81 14.85 8.44
C SER A 292 -3.56 13.68 9.41
N VAL A 293 -2.67 12.74 9.07
CA VAL A 293 -2.35 11.55 9.88
C VAL A 293 -0.88 11.47 10.32
N THR A 294 -0.09 12.45 9.94
CA THR A 294 1.28 12.63 10.45
C THR A 294 1.28 13.69 11.56
N ARG A 295 2.27 13.58 12.44
CA ARG A 295 2.61 14.62 13.42
C ARG A 295 3.80 15.39 12.87
N ASP A 296 4.11 16.55 13.43
CA ASP A 296 5.20 17.41 12.94
C ASP A 296 6.56 16.71 12.95
N THR A 297 6.75 15.73 13.84
CA THR A 297 7.97 14.92 13.88
C THR A 297 7.97 13.79 12.85
N ILE A 298 6.84 13.41 12.25
CA ILE A 298 6.79 12.23 11.37
C ILE A 298 6.76 12.68 9.90
N PRO A 299 7.67 12.17 9.05
CA PRO A 299 7.71 12.52 7.65
C PRO A 299 6.36 12.37 6.95
N SER A 300 6.00 13.39 6.18
CA SER A 300 4.78 13.47 5.41
C SER A 300 5.02 13.13 3.94
N ILE A 301 3.93 12.81 3.23
CA ILE A 301 3.96 12.60 1.78
C ILE A 301 3.03 13.61 1.15
N THR A 302 3.54 14.40 0.22
CA THR A 302 2.75 15.27 -0.66
C THR A 302 2.47 14.57 -1.98
N PHE A 303 1.25 14.68 -2.47
CA PHE A 303 0.78 13.99 -3.67
C PHE A 303 0.66 14.94 -4.86
N SER A 304 1.14 14.50 -6.02
CA SER A 304 0.88 15.12 -7.32
C SER A 304 0.24 14.10 -8.23
N ILE A 305 -0.87 14.42 -8.87
CA ILE A 305 -1.60 13.49 -9.75
C ILE A 305 -1.36 13.90 -11.20
N ALA A 306 -0.74 13.01 -11.97
CA ALA A 306 -0.51 13.24 -13.40
C ALA A 306 -1.82 13.05 -14.19
N PRO A 307 -1.91 13.56 -15.44
CA PRO A 307 -3.11 13.41 -16.26
C PRO A 307 -3.60 11.96 -16.41
N GLY A 308 -2.69 10.99 -16.49
CA GLY A 308 -3.01 9.56 -16.61
C GLY A 308 -3.68 8.94 -15.37
N ALA A 309 -3.62 9.59 -14.21
CA ALA A 309 -4.26 9.14 -12.97
C ALA A 309 -5.46 10.03 -12.56
N GLU A 310 -5.72 11.12 -13.29
CA GLU A 310 -6.69 12.13 -12.89
C GLU A 310 -8.14 11.65 -12.99
N ALA A 311 -8.46 10.80 -13.96
CA ALA A 311 -9.79 10.20 -14.07
C ALA A 311 -10.15 9.37 -12.83
N THR A 312 -9.20 8.56 -12.34
CA THR A 312 -9.36 7.74 -11.14
C THR A 312 -9.44 8.59 -9.88
N ARG A 313 -8.60 9.64 -9.77
CA ARG A 313 -8.68 10.63 -8.68
C ARG A 313 -10.06 11.28 -8.62
N LYS A 314 -10.57 11.76 -9.78
CA LYS A 314 -11.91 12.34 -9.88
C LYS A 314 -12.97 11.33 -9.45
N ALA A 315 -12.95 10.11 -9.98
CA ALA A 315 -13.92 9.07 -9.60
C ALA A 315 -13.92 8.77 -8.08
N LEU A 316 -12.75 8.80 -7.44
CA LEU A 316 -12.65 8.64 -5.99
C LEU A 316 -13.21 9.83 -5.22
N CYS A 317 -12.93 11.06 -5.64
CA CYS A 317 -13.40 12.29 -4.96
C CYS A 317 -14.87 12.62 -5.28
N SER A 318 -15.37 12.22 -6.44
CA SER A 318 -16.73 12.42 -6.93
C SER A 318 -17.67 11.36 -6.35
N ILE A 319 -17.93 11.41 -5.04
CA ILE A 319 -19.20 10.92 -4.50
C ILE A 319 -19.96 12.14 -4.00
N SER A 320 -20.91 12.55 -4.85
CA SER A 320 -22.02 13.41 -4.47
C SER A 320 -22.71 12.81 -3.25
N LYS A 321 -23.05 13.66 -2.28
CA LYS A 321 -24.06 13.34 -1.25
C LYS A 321 -25.25 12.67 -1.97
N PRO A 322 -25.91 11.66 -1.39
CA PRO A 322 -27.18 11.21 -1.94
C PRO A 322 -28.10 12.42 -1.95
N GLU A 323 -28.35 13.00 -3.12
CA GLU A 323 -29.46 13.92 -3.28
C GLU A 323 -30.68 13.14 -2.82
N ARG A 324 -31.40 13.70 -1.84
CA ARG A 324 -32.72 13.22 -1.46
C ARG A 324 -33.63 13.39 -2.68
N TYR A 325 -33.55 12.47 -3.64
CA TYR A 325 -34.58 12.32 -4.64
C TYR A 325 -35.83 11.88 -3.87
N LYS A 326 -36.86 12.74 -3.86
CA LYS A 326 -38.16 12.41 -3.28
C LYS A 326 -38.61 11.08 -3.90
N GLU A 327 -38.83 10.10 -3.04
CA GLU A 327 -39.32 8.76 -3.40
C GLU A 327 -40.55 8.86 -4.31
N SER A 328 -40.43 8.42 -5.56
CA SER A 328 -41.54 7.77 -6.23
C SER A 328 -41.49 6.29 -5.87
N LYS A 329 -42.55 5.81 -5.22
CA LYS A 329 -42.67 4.44 -4.72
C LYS A 329 -42.61 3.44 -5.88
N GLY A 330 -41.56 2.63 -5.92
CA GLY A 330 -41.56 1.37 -6.69
C GLY A 330 -40.29 1.10 -7.52
N ALA A 331 -39.14 0.89 -6.88
CA ALA A 331 -38.04 0.15 -7.51
C ALA A 331 -37.07 -0.43 -6.46
N PRO A 332 -36.73 -1.73 -6.49
CA PRO A 332 -35.65 -2.28 -5.69
C PRO A 332 -34.32 -2.15 -6.46
N ALA A 333 -33.74 -0.94 -6.54
CA ALA A 333 -32.47 -0.74 -7.24
C ALA A 333 -31.67 0.44 -6.68
N ASP A 334 -30.85 0.22 -5.65
CA ASP A 334 -29.70 1.12 -5.39
C ASP A 334 -28.59 0.47 -4.53
N ARG A 335 -28.92 -0.44 -3.61
CA ARG A 335 -27.90 -1.09 -2.74
C ARG A 335 -26.86 -1.92 -3.49
N LEU A 336 -27.21 -2.49 -4.65
CA LEU A 336 -26.29 -3.29 -5.47
C LEU A 336 -25.29 -2.38 -6.22
N SER A 337 -25.74 -1.21 -6.69
CA SER A 337 -24.92 -0.22 -7.40
C SER A 337 -23.82 0.31 -6.48
N THR A 338 -24.18 0.68 -5.24
CA THR A 338 -23.26 1.24 -4.25
C THR A 338 -22.22 0.21 -3.84
N LYS A 339 -22.60 -1.08 -3.70
CA LYS A 339 -21.67 -2.15 -3.33
C LYS A 339 -20.64 -2.42 -4.41
N THR A 340 -21.06 -2.39 -5.68
CA THR A 340 -20.16 -2.58 -6.84
C THR A 340 -19.24 -1.37 -7.01
N GLN A 341 -19.74 -0.15 -6.87
CA GLN A 341 -18.92 1.06 -6.86
C GLN A 341 -17.91 1.06 -5.71
N LEU A 342 -18.36 0.76 -4.49
CA LEU A 342 -17.46 0.64 -3.34
C LEU A 342 -16.38 -0.42 -3.55
N LYS A 343 -16.72 -1.58 -4.15
CA LYS A 343 -15.73 -2.61 -4.47
C LYS A 343 -14.71 -2.13 -5.50
N LYS A 344 -15.16 -1.44 -6.56
CA LYS A 344 -14.27 -0.84 -7.57
C LYS A 344 -13.33 0.19 -6.95
N LEU A 345 -13.80 0.99 -6.00
CA LEU A 345 -13.00 2.00 -5.31
C LEU A 345 -12.06 1.40 -4.27
N ASP A 346 -12.42 0.27 -3.66
CA ASP A 346 -11.62 -0.44 -2.65
C ASP A 346 -10.28 -0.90 -3.23
N ASP A 347 -10.31 -1.63 -4.36
CA ASP A 347 -9.10 -2.18 -4.99
C ASP A 347 -8.13 -1.03 -5.43
N ILE A 348 -8.71 0.04 -6.00
CA ILE A 348 -7.98 1.27 -6.37
C ILE A 348 -7.41 2.00 -5.15
N THR A 349 -8.14 2.00 -4.03
CA THR A 349 -7.69 2.63 -2.78
C THR A 349 -6.53 1.84 -2.17
N ASP A 350 -6.63 0.51 -2.16
CA ASP A 350 -5.64 -0.36 -1.53
C ASP A 350 -4.29 -0.30 -2.25
N CYS A 351 -4.25 -0.32 -3.58
CA CYS A 351 -2.98 -0.19 -4.32
C CYS A 351 -2.28 1.16 -4.09
N PHE A 352 -3.05 2.25 -3.93
CA PHE A 352 -2.51 3.58 -3.58
C PHE A 352 -1.98 3.62 -2.13
N LEU A 353 -2.80 3.19 -1.17
CA LEU A 353 -2.43 3.20 0.25
C LEU A 353 -1.21 2.31 0.51
N GLN A 354 -1.07 1.22 -0.23
CA GLN A 354 0.10 0.34 -0.23
C GLN A 354 1.37 1.07 -0.70
N ALA A 355 1.31 1.80 -1.82
CA ALA A 355 2.44 2.59 -2.32
C ALA A 355 2.86 3.66 -1.30
N ALA A 356 1.88 4.44 -0.81
CA ALA A 356 2.12 5.47 0.20
C ALA A 356 2.67 4.87 1.51
N ALA A 357 2.17 3.70 1.94
CA ALA A 357 2.66 3.03 3.15
C ALA A 357 4.13 2.68 3.02
N TRP A 358 4.53 2.11 1.87
CA TRP A 358 5.91 1.75 1.62
C TRP A 358 6.85 2.95 1.68
N VAL A 359 6.47 4.06 1.01
CA VAL A 359 7.24 5.31 1.05
C VAL A 359 7.38 5.81 2.49
N SER A 360 6.25 5.86 3.21
CA SER A 360 6.25 6.32 4.61
C SER A 360 7.10 5.42 5.51
N TRP A 361 7.05 4.10 5.33
CA TRP A 361 7.86 3.16 6.10
C TRP A 361 9.36 3.35 5.88
N GLU A 362 9.79 3.66 4.65
CA GLU A 362 11.19 3.94 4.36
C GLU A 362 11.64 5.31 4.90
N SER A 363 10.84 6.37 4.74
CA SER A 363 11.11 7.67 5.37
C SER A 363 11.24 7.55 6.90
N ASN A 364 10.32 6.81 7.51
CA ASN A 364 10.33 6.52 8.95
C ASN A 364 11.57 5.72 9.36
N ARG A 365 11.96 4.70 8.58
CA ARG A 365 13.15 3.90 8.86
C ARG A 365 14.40 4.78 8.82
N LEU A 366 14.52 5.66 7.83
CA LEU A 366 15.62 6.63 7.72
C LEU A 366 15.63 7.60 8.91
N GLN A 367 14.47 8.11 9.32
CA GLN A 367 14.35 8.95 10.52
C GLN A 367 14.92 8.25 11.77
N LEU A 368 14.50 7.00 12.01
CA LEU A 368 14.99 6.24 13.16
C LEU A 368 16.50 5.95 13.03
N GLN A 369 17.02 5.75 11.81
CA GLN A 369 18.46 5.59 11.61
C GLN A 369 19.23 6.86 12.00
N GLU A 370 18.69 8.05 11.72
CA GLU A 370 19.32 9.30 12.16
C GLU A 370 19.33 9.45 13.68
N VAL A 371 18.25 9.04 14.38
CA VAL A 371 18.25 8.97 15.86
C VAL A 371 19.38 8.06 16.36
N TRP A 372 19.53 6.87 15.76
CA TRP A 372 20.58 5.93 16.13
C TRP A 372 21.99 6.49 15.89
N LYS A 373 22.22 7.11 14.72
CA LYS A 373 23.50 7.75 14.38
C LYS A 373 23.85 8.88 15.34
N ARG A 374 22.87 9.74 15.66
CA ARG A 374 23.06 10.88 16.58
C ARG A 374 23.49 10.39 17.96
N LYS A 375 22.88 9.31 18.45
CA LYS A 375 23.26 8.70 19.74
C LYS A 375 24.63 8.07 19.71
N ARG A 376 24.95 7.29 18.67
CA ARG A 376 26.27 6.69 18.52
C ARG A 376 27.38 7.73 18.38
N GLY A 377 27.10 8.88 17.75
CA GLY A 377 28.04 10.01 17.68
C GLY A 377 28.17 10.79 19.00
N SER A 378 27.15 10.73 19.87
CA SER A 378 27.20 11.37 21.20
C SER A 378 27.82 10.47 22.27
N ASP A 379 27.75 9.16 22.08
CA ASP A 379 28.29 8.14 22.97
C ASP A 379 28.83 6.96 22.14
N GLU A 380 30.15 6.92 22.00
CA GLU A 380 30.86 5.88 21.25
C GLU A 380 30.75 4.49 21.87
N SER A 381 30.31 4.38 23.14
CA SER A 381 30.08 3.10 23.81
C SER A 381 28.81 2.38 23.33
N ILE A 382 27.90 3.08 22.64
CA ILE A 382 26.68 2.50 22.07
C ILE A 382 27.03 1.69 20.81
N VAL A 383 27.15 0.38 20.97
CA VAL A 383 27.51 -0.53 19.87
C VAL A 383 26.25 -1.01 19.12
N GLY A 384 25.07 -0.96 19.73
CA GLY A 384 23.84 -1.52 19.18
C GLY A 384 22.57 -0.70 19.43
N LEU A 385 21.43 -1.29 19.07
CA LEU A 385 20.09 -0.76 19.38
C LEU A 385 19.69 -1.20 20.79
N GLU A 386 20.33 -0.57 21.77
CA GLU A 386 20.10 -0.77 23.20
C GLU A 386 18.82 -0.07 23.66
N ASP A 387 18.36 -0.38 24.88
CA ASP A 387 17.08 0.11 25.40
C ASP A 387 17.01 1.64 25.43
N GLU A 388 18.12 2.34 25.67
CA GLU A 388 18.17 3.81 25.69
C GLU A 388 17.90 4.43 24.31
N VAL A 389 18.54 3.89 23.25
CA VAL A 389 18.32 4.34 21.86
C VAL A 389 16.88 4.07 21.44
N LEU A 390 16.36 2.90 21.80
CA LEU A 390 14.99 2.51 21.48
C LEU A 390 13.95 3.40 22.18
N VAL A 391 14.19 3.83 23.42
CA VAL A 391 13.32 4.78 24.13
C VAL A 391 13.28 6.13 23.41
N GLU A 392 14.42 6.63 22.94
CA GLU A 392 14.46 7.89 22.20
C GLU A 392 13.77 7.77 20.83
N MET A 393 13.98 6.67 20.11
CA MET A 393 13.23 6.38 18.88
C MET A 393 11.71 6.40 19.10
N ILE A 394 11.25 5.94 20.27
CA ILE A 394 9.82 6.00 20.62
C ILE A 394 9.38 7.43 20.91
N GLN A 395 10.20 8.23 21.59
CA GLN A 395 9.90 9.64 21.84
C GLN A 395 9.84 10.45 20.53
N GLU A 396 10.72 10.15 19.57
CA GLU A 396 10.73 10.77 18.25
C GLU A 396 9.37 10.57 17.52
N ILE A 397 8.82 9.34 17.56
CA ILE A 397 7.55 9.03 16.89
C ILE A 397 6.32 9.41 17.73
N GLU A 398 6.41 9.33 19.06
CA GLU A 398 5.30 9.63 19.97
C GLU A 398 5.20 11.13 20.31
N GLY A 399 6.21 11.93 19.99
CA GLY A 399 6.31 13.32 20.43
C GLY A 399 6.59 13.44 21.92
N PRO A 400 6.87 14.66 22.42
CA PRO A 400 6.96 14.89 23.87
C PRO A 400 5.61 14.53 24.52
N ARG A 401 5.68 13.76 25.60
CA ARG A 401 4.50 13.38 26.41
C ARG A 401 4.06 14.50 27.33
#